data_AF-A0A3B4ZXQ7-F1
#
_entry.id   AF-A0A3B4ZXQ7-F1
#
_cell.length_a   1.000
_cell.length_b   1.000
_cell.length_c   1.000
_cell.angle_alpha   90.00
_cell.angle_beta   90.00
_cell.angle_gamma   90.00
#
_symmetry.space_group_name_H-M   'P 1'
#
loop_
_entity.id
_entity.type
_entity.pdbx_description
1 polymer ?
#
loop_
_entity_poly.entity_id
_entity_poly.type
_entity_poly.pdbx_seq_one_letter_code
_entity_poly.pdbx_strand_id
1 'polypeptide(L)' 'MDQLELKLASELPSTAKVVACRFPFPTWVPEHTDGEGIDTVWVYDVKDISGRKKISMEKCHTGEKY' A
#
# COMPACT_ATOMS: atom_id res chain seq x y z
N MET A 1 7.91 12.60 1.28
CA MET A 1 7.64 11.19 1.68
C MET A 1 8.45 10.21 0.83
N ASP A 2 8.90 10.64 -0.34
CA ASP A 2 9.61 9.84 -1.35
C ASP A 2 10.89 9.19 -0.83
N GLN A 3 11.60 9.84 0.10
CA GLN A 3 12.81 9.26 0.69
C GLN A 3 12.52 8.00 1.52
N LEU A 4 11.36 7.92 2.17
CA LEU A 4 10.97 6.75 2.94
C LEU A 4 10.59 5.59 2.00
N GLU A 5 9.82 5.89 0.95
CA GLU A 5 9.47 4.93 -0.11
C GLU A 5 10.72 4.34 -0.77
N LEU A 6 11.69 5.19 -1.15
CA LEU A 6 12.95 4.75 -1.74
C LEU A 6 13.78 3.91 -0.77
N LYS A 7 13.84 4.30 0.51
CA LYS A 7 14.60 3.57 1.53
C LYS A 7 14.00 2.19 1.77
N LEU A 8 12.67 2.09 1.93
CA LEU A 8 11.97 0.82 2.10
C LEU A 8 12.15 -0.09 0.88
N ALA A 9 12.04 0.44 -0.33
CA ALA A 9 12.22 -0.34 -1.56
C ALA A 9 13.66 -0.85 -1.73
N SER A 10 14.66 -0.12 -1.22
CA SER A 10 16.06 -0.50 -1.32
C SER A 10 16.53 -1.43 -0.20
N GLU A 11 15.97 -1.31 1.00
CA GLU A 11 16.43 -2.05 2.19
C GLU A 11 15.63 -3.32 2.44
N LEU A 12 14.37 -3.39 1.99
CA LEU A 12 13.52 -4.55 2.22
C LEU A 12 13.70 -5.63 1.14
N PRO A 13 13.65 -6.92 1.52
CA PRO A 13 13.64 -8.01 0.57
C PRO A 13 12.33 -8.06 -0.21
N SER A 14 12.35 -8.66 -1.41
CA SER A 14 11.16 -8.79 -2.27
C SER A 14 10.01 -9.62 -1.69
N THR A 15 10.24 -10.35 -0.59
CA THR A 15 9.23 -11.10 0.14
C THR A 15 8.61 -10.33 1.31
N ALA A 16 9.11 -9.12 1.60
CA ALA A 16 8.61 -8.30 2.70
C ALA A 16 7.27 -7.64 2.35
N LYS A 17 6.49 -7.36 3.40
CA LYS A 17 5.27 -6.55 3.32
C LYS A 17 5.40 -5.34 4.23
N VAL A 18 4.93 -4.20 3.75
CA VAL A 18 4.90 -2.94 4.50
C VAL A 18 3.46 -2.62 4.86
N VAL A 19 3.21 -2.30 6.11
CA VAL A 19 1.88 -1.90 6.60
C VAL A 19 1.95 -0.45 7.06
N ALA A 20 1.07 0.40 6.54
CA ALA A 20 0.94 1.79 6.94
C ALA A 20 -0.44 2.03 7.55
N CYS A 21 -0.49 2.66 8.73
CA CYS A 21 -1.72 3.16 9.32
C CYS A 21 -1.69 4.69 9.25
N ARG A 22 -2.80 5.32 8.85
CA ARG A 22 -3.01 6.77 8.69
C ARG A 22 -2.33 7.46 7.51
N PHE A 23 -1.13 7.04 7.12
CA PHE A 23 -0.37 7.71 6.06
C PHE A 23 -0.09 6.73 4.91
N PRO A 24 -0.93 6.72 3.85
CA PRO A 24 -0.63 5.91 2.68
C PRO A 24 0.58 6.47 1.94
N PHE A 25 1.34 5.58 1.33
CA PHE A 25 2.40 5.96 0.39
C PHE A 25 1.78 6.39 -0.93
N PRO A 26 2.07 7.60 -1.44
CA PRO A 26 1.40 8.15 -2.63
C PRO A 26 1.79 7.45 -3.93
N THR A 27 2.98 6.85 -4.00
CA THR A 27 3.47 6.19 -5.22
C THR A 27 3.23 4.68 -5.22
N TRP A 28 2.99 4.08 -4.05
CA TRP A 28 2.82 2.65 -3.90
C TRP A 28 1.36 2.25 -4.00
N VAL A 29 1.11 1.09 -4.62
CA VAL A 29 -0.24 0.53 -4.74
C VAL A 29 -0.44 -0.47 -3.60
N PRO A 30 -1.42 -0.27 -2.71
CA PRO A 30 -1.71 -1.23 -1.64
C PRO A 30 -2.31 -2.51 -2.24
N GLU A 31 -1.80 -3.66 -1.81
CA GLU A 31 -2.40 -4.98 -2.05
C GLU A 31 -3.75 -5.09 -1.32
N HIS A 32 -3.82 -4.54 -0.11
CA HIS A 32 -5.01 -4.59 0.72
C HIS A 32 -5.19 -3.27 1.47
N THR A 33 -6.44 -2.83 1.61
CA THR A 33 -6.80 -1.65 2.40
C THR A 33 -7.95 -2.03 3.33
N ASP A 34 -7.81 -1.74 4.62
CA ASP A 34 -8.79 -2.12 5.64
C ASP A 34 -9.02 -0.97 6.62
N GLY A 35 -10.24 -0.80 7.10
CA GLY A 35 -10.64 0.32 7.97
C GLY A 35 -11.32 1.49 7.26
N GLU A 36 -11.84 2.43 8.06
CA GLU A 36 -12.60 3.58 7.58
C GLU A 36 -12.02 4.89 8.14
N GLY A 37 -11.94 5.92 7.30
CA GLY A 37 -11.45 7.24 7.70
C GLY A 37 -9.97 7.24 8.10
N ILE A 38 -9.66 7.82 9.27
CA ILE A 38 -8.27 8.02 9.72
C ILE A 38 -7.57 6.71 10.13
N ASP A 39 -8.34 5.69 10.52
CA ASP A 39 -7.81 4.40 10.94
C ASP A 39 -7.74 3.39 9.78
N THR A 40 -7.74 3.90 8.55
CA THR A 40 -7.46 3.10 7.36
C THR A 40 -6.01 2.60 7.40
N VAL A 41 -5.85 1.34 7.06
CA VAL A 41 -4.61 0.57 7.03
C VAL A 41 -4.36 0.13 5.59
N TRP A 42 -3.13 0.32 5.11
CA TRP A 42 -2.70 -0.08 3.78
C TRP A 42 -1.57 -1.08 3.88
N VAL A 43 -1.70 -2.20 3.16
CA VAL A 43 -0.70 -3.25 3.08
C VAL A 43 -0.09 -3.24 1.69
N TYR A 44 1.24 -3.17 1.61
CA TYR A 44 2.01 -3.13 0.37
C TYR A 44 2.95 -4.34 0.30
N ASP A 45 2.97 -5.03 -0.84
CA ASP A 45 3.90 -6.13 -1.11
C ASP A 45 5.13 -5.61 -1.87
N VAL A 46 6.33 -5.73 -1.28
CA VAL A 46 7.58 -5.19 -1.83
C VAL A 46 7.93 -5.80 -3.20
N LYS A 47 7.43 -7.00 -3.52
CA LYS A 47 7.59 -7.60 -4.84
C LYS A 47 6.96 -6.75 -5.94
N ASP A 48 5.84 -6.09 -5.65
CA ASP A 48 5.07 -5.34 -6.64
C ASP A 48 5.73 -3.99 -6.95
N ILE A 49 6.28 -3.39 -5.90
CA ILE A 49 6.98 -2.09 -5.89
C ILE A 49 8.30 -2.15 -6.66
N SER A 50 9.04 -3.25 -6.48
CA SER A 50 10.33 -3.47 -7.14
C SER A 50 10.18 -3.99 -8.58
N GLY A 51 8.98 -4.44 -8.95
CA GLY A 51 8.76 -5.30 -10.12
C GLY A 51 8.12 -4.64 -11.35
N ARG A 52 7.03 -3.87 -11.24
CA ARG A 52 6.29 -3.44 -12.46
C ARG A 52 5.53 -2.12 -12.33
N LYS A 53 5.65 -1.31 -13.39
CA LYS A 53 4.76 -0.18 -13.72
C LYS A 53 3.28 -0.62 -13.69
N LYS A 54 2.50 0.05 -12.83
CA LYS A 54 1.12 0.52 -13.02
C LYS A 54 0.08 -0.50 -13.53
N ILE A 55 -0.76 -1.00 -12.62
CA ILE A 55 -2.14 -1.39 -12.95
C ILE A 55 -3.06 -0.85 -11.86
N SER A 56 -3.90 0.12 -12.24
CA SER A 56 -5.05 0.58 -11.46
C SER A 56 -6.06 -0.58 -11.34
N MET A 57 -6.42 -0.96 -10.12
CA MET A 57 -7.60 -1.75 -9.77
C MET A 57 -7.61 -1.89 -8.24
N GLU A 58 -8.70 -1.83 -7.51
CA GLU A 58 -10.10 -1.51 -7.79
C GLU A 58 -10.64 -1.09 -6.42
N LYS A 59 -11.55 -0.12 -6.37
CA LYS A 59 -12.17 0.30 -5.10
C LYS A 59 -12.82 -0.93 -4.46
N CYS A 60 -12.31 -1.41 -3.33
CA CYS A 60 -13.09 -2.29 -2.47
C CYS A 60 -14.31 -1.49 -2.01
N HIS A 61 -15.45 -1.74 -2.66
CA HIS A 61 -16.77 -1.49 -2.10
C HIS A 61 -16.85 -2.31 -0.81
N THR A 62 -16.57 -1.71 0.34
CA THR A 62 -17.22 -2.15 1.57
C THR A 62 -18.63 -1.61 1.50
N GLY A 63 -19.54 -2.55 1.26
CA GLY A 63 -20.93 -2.29 0.97
C GLY A 63 -21.62 -1.46 2.05
N GLU A 64 -22.55 -0.65 1.57
CA GLU A 64 -23.71 -0.16 2.31
C GLU A 64 -24.27 -1.27 3.19
N LYS A 65 -24.23 -1.09 4.51
CA LYS A 65 -25.28 -1.51 5.43
C LYS A 65 -25.31 -0.49 6.56
N TYR A 66 -26.11 0.56 6.42
CA TYR A 66 -27.38 0.82 7.12
C TYR A 66 -28.05 2.05 6.52
#